data_AF-A0A7C3APX8-F1
#
_entry.id   AF-A0A7C3APX8-F1
#
_cell.length_a   1.000
_cell.length_b   1.000
_cell.length_c   1.000
_cell.angle_alpha   90.00
_cell.angle_beta   90.00
_cell.angle_gamma   90.00
#
_symmetry.space_group_name_H-M   'P 1'
#
loop_
_entity.id
_entity.type
_entity.pdbx_description
1 polymer ?
#
loop_
_entity_poly.entity_id
_entity_poly.type
_entity_poly.pdbx_seq_one_letter_code
_entity_poly.pdbx_strand_id
1 'polypeptide(L)' 'VVGAFMYFATLTEVPILQGLIGAGMGKGPALALLLAGPALSLPNMLVIRSIMGTKKTLVYITLVVVMSALAGILFGLWSG' A
#
# COMPACT_ATOMS: atom_id res chain seq x y z
N VAL A 1 -20.79 3.89 4.71
CA VAL A 1 -19.96 4.06 5.94
C VAL A 1 -19.07 2.84 6.23
N VAL A 2 -19.50 1.61 5.94
CA VAL A 2 -18.75 0.35 6.23
C VAL A 2 -17.46 0.18 5.40
N GLY A 3 -17.35 0.81 4.23
CA GLY A 3 -16.17 0.70 3.37
C GLY A 3 -14.87 1.30 3.92
N ALA A 4 -14.92 2.14 4.96
CA ALA A 4 -13.74 2.69 5.64
C ALA A 4 -13.00 1.64 6.51
N PHE A 5 -13.61 0.47 6.74
CA PHE A 5 -13.04 -0.69 7.45
C PHE A 5 -12.42 -1.73 6.54
N MET A 6 -12.36 -1.49 5.22
CA MET A 6 -11.83 -2.48 4.29
C MET A 6 -10.31 -2.54 4.39
N TYR A 7 -9.85 -3.29 5.40
CA TYR A 7 -8.67 -4.11 5.31
C TYR A 7 -8.76 -4.90 4.00
N PHE A 8 -7.89 -4.59 3.04
CA PHE A 8 -7.61 -5.53 1.97
C PHE A 8 -6.92 -6.72 2.64
N ALA A 9 -7.68 -7.79 2.85
CA ALA A 9 -7.05 -9.06 3.14
C ALA A 9 -6.09 -9.34 1.98
N THR A 10 -4.86 -9.74 2.30
CA THR A 10 -3.84 -10.10 1.29
C THR A 10 -4.40 -11.00 0.18
N LEU A 11 -5.41 -11.82 0.49
CA LEU A 11 -6.17 -12.67 -0.43
C LEU A 11 -6.98 -11.92 -1.49
N THR A 12 -7.51 -10.73 -1.22
CA THR A 12 -8.27 -9.92 -2.19
C THR A 12 -7.37 -8.93 -2.95
N GLU A 13 -6.20 -8.62 -2.40
CA GLU A 13 -5.24 -7.73 -3.03
C GLU A 13 -4.64 -8.33 -4.30
N VAL A 14 -4.32 -9.64 -4.30
CA VAL A 14 -3.76 -10.34 -5.47
C VAL A 14 -4.73 -10.34 -6.67
N PRO A 15 -6.02 -10.74 -6.54
CA PRO A 15 -6.98 -10.66 -7.65
C PRO A 15 -7.20 -9.23 -8.16
N ILE A 16 -7.27 -8.25 -7.26
CA ILE A 16 -7.46 -6.84 -7.65
C ILE A 16 -6.26 -6.34 -8.43
N LEU A 17 -5.05 -6.65 -7.97
CA LEU A 17 -3.84 -6.31 -8.70
C LEU A 17 -3.78 -6.99 -10.06
N GLN A 18 -4.13 -8.27 -10.14
CA GLN A 18 -4.19 -8.97 -11.43
C GLN A 18 -5.21 -8.32 -12.37
N GLY A 19 -6.38 -7.92 -11.86
CA GLY A 19 -7.38 -7.16 -12.62
C GLY A 19 -6.87 -5.79 -13.08
N LEU A 20 -6.16 -5.05 -12.22
CA LEU A 20 -5.59 -3.75 -12.56
C LEU A 20 -4.45 -3.86 -13.57
N ILE A 21 -3.57 -4.86 -13.44
CA ILE A 21 -2.53 -5.17 -14.43
C ILE A 21 -3.19 -5.56 -15.76
N GLY A 22 -4.24 -6.39 -15.73
CA GLY A 22 -5.05 -6.72 -16.91
C GLY A 22 -5.72 -5.50 -17.56
N ALA A 23 -6.00 -4.46 -16.80
CA ALA A 23 -6.52 -3.17 -17.26
C ALA A 23 -5.42 -2.17 -17.71
N GLY A 24 -4.15 -2.57 -17.73
CA GLY A 24 -3.03 -1.74 -18.22
C GLY A 24 -2.14 -1.12 -17.14
N MET A 25 -2.28 -1.51 -15.88
CA MET A 25 -1.39 -1.06 -14.81
C MET A 25 0.04 -1.60 -14.99
N GLY A 26 1.04 -0.74 -14.88
CA GLY A 26 2.45 -1.13 -14.94
C GLY A 26 2.90 -1.99 -13.74
N LYS A 27 3.89 -2.85 -13.97
CA LYS A 27 4.48 -3.74 -12.95
C LYS A 27 5.08 -3.01 -11.75
N GLY A 28 5.68 -1.84 -11.98
CA GLY A 28 6.25 -0.99 -10.92
C GLY A 28 5.18 -0.45 -9.96
N PRO A 29 4.16 0.27 -10.47
CA PRO A 29 3.01 0.69 -9.68
C PRO A 29 2.30 -0.47 -8.96
N ALA A 30 2.21 -1.64 -9.60
CA ALA A 30 1.65 -2.83 -8.99
C ALA A 30 2.43 -3.24 -7.72
N LEU A 31 3.75 -3.33 -7.81
CA LEU A 31 4.59 -3.64 -6.66
C LEU A 31 4.48 -2.58 -5.55
N ALA A 32 4.42 -1.29 -5.90
CA ALA A 32 4.21 -0.22 -4.91
C ALA A 32 2.88 -0.37 -4.15
N LEU A 33 1.80 -0.75 -4.85
CA LEU A 33 0.49 -0.97 -4.24
C LEU A 33 0.49 -2.18 -3.31
N LEU A 34 1.12 -3.30 -3.69
CA LEU A 34 1.28 -4.47 -2.83
C LEU A 34 2.06 -4.17 -1.54
N LEU A 35 3.07 -3.31 -1.62
CA LEU A 35 3.88 -2.95 -0.45
C LEU A 35 3.16 -1.96 0.48
N ALA A 36 2.43 -0.99 -0.09
CA ALA A 36 1.78 0.06 0.67
C ALA A 36 0.38 -0.32 1.19
N GLY A 37 -0.37 -1.15 0.47
CA GLY A 37 -1.79 -1.40 0.69
C GLY A 37 -2.11 -1.90 2.11
N PRO A 38 -1.54 -3.03 2.57
CA PRO A 38 -1.82 -3.55 3.90
C PRO A 38 -1.24 -2.65 5.00
N ALA A 39 -0.04 -2.12 4.77
CA ALA A 39 0.70 -1.28 5.70
C ALA A 39 0.01 0.06 5.99
N LEU A 40 -0.69 0.63 5.02
CA LEU A 40 -1.41 1.91 5.15
C LEU A 40 -2.93 1.73 5.25
N SER A 41 -3.40 0.53 5.59
CA SER A 41 -4.83 0.31 5.82
C SER A 41 -5.34 1.16 7.00
N LEU A 42 -6.56 1.67 6.89
CA LEU A 42 -7.21 2.49 7.92
C LEU A 42 -7.16 1.87 9.33
N PRO A 43 -7.50 0.57 9.52
CA PRO A 43 -7.37 -0.10 10.81
C PRO A 43 -5.93 -0.09 11.35
N ASN A 44 -4.94 -0.38 10.51
CA ASN A 44 -3.54 -0.40 10.92
C ASN A 44 -3.05 1.00 11.32
N MET A 45 -3.40 2.04 10.56
CA MET A 45 -3.05 3.42 10.89
C MET A 45 -3.68 3.88 12.20
N LEU A 46 -4.93 3.49 12.48
CA LEU A 46 -5.61 3.81 13.74
C LEU A 46 -4.93 3.14 14.94
N VAL A 47 -4.58 1.85 14.82
CA VAL A 47 -3.86 1.11 15.86
C VAL A 47 -2.48 1.69 16.11
N ILE A 48 -1.73 1.98 15.04
CA ILE A 48 -0.42 2.62 15.14
C ILE A 48 -0.54 4.00 15.81
N ARG A 49 -1.57 4.78 15.47
CA ARG A 49 -1.83 6.07 16.11
C ARG A 49 -2.16 5.95 17.58
N SER A 50 -2.94 4.95 18.01
CA SER A 50 -3.26 4.76 19.42
C SER A 50 -2.04 4.34 20.25
N ILE A 51 -1.07 3.65 19.64
CA ILE A 51 0.13 3.16 20.34
C ILE A 51 1.26 4.19 20.33
N MET A 52 1.57 4.77 19.16
CA MET A 52 2.75 5.62 18.96
C MET A 52 2.46 7.12 19.03
N GLY A 53 1.19 7.50 18.98
CA GLY A 53 0.75 8.89 18.89
C GLY A 53 0.87 9.47 17.48
N THR A 54 0.09 10.51 17.20
CA THR A 54 -0.14 11.06 15.85
C THR A 54 1.16 11.47 15.12
N LYS A 55 2.13 12.06 15.81
CA LYS A 55 3.39 12.52 15.19
C LYS A 55 4.19 11.35 14.60
N LYS A 56 4.34 10.25 15.33
CA LYS A 56 5.09 9.07 14.88
C LYS A 56 4.35 8.30 13.80
N THR A 57 3.02 8.24 13.88
CA THR A 57 2.18 7.66 12.82
C THR A 57 2.36 8.38 11.50
N LEU A 58 2.39 9.72 11.50
CA LEU A 58 2.64 10.49 10.28
C LEU A 58 4.00 10.14 9.68
N VAL A 59 5.06 10.10 10.49
CA VAL A 59 6.40 9.70 10.00
C VAL A 59 6.37 8.28 9.40
N TYR A 60 5.72 7.33 10.07
CA TYR A 60 5.54 5.97 9.56
C TYR A 60 4.83 5.96 8.20
N ILE A 61 3.70 6.65 8.08
CA ILE A 61 2.93 6.71 6.83
C ILE A 61 3.80 7.26 5.71
N THR A 62 4.45 8.41 5.93
CA THR A 62 5.31 9.03 4.91
C THR A 62 6.44 8.11 4.49
N LEU A 63 7.05 7.40 5.45
CA LEU A 63 8.17 6.51 5.19
C LEU A 63 7.73 5.28 4.37
N VAL A 64 6.59 4.68 4.70
CA VAL A 64 6.02 3.57 3.92
C VAL A 64 5.67 4.03 2.50
N VAL A 65 5.02 5.19 2.34
CA VAL A 65 4.70 5.73 1.00
C VAL A 65 5.96 5.93 0.17
N VAL A 66 6.99 6.58 0.72
CA VAL A 66 8.24 6.86 0.01
C VAL A 66 8.97 5.56 -0.35
N MET A 67 9.11 4.63 0.60
CA MET A 67 9.83 3.38 0.35
C MET A 67 9.11 2.49 -0.66
N SER A 68 7.79 2.36 -0.57
CA SER A 68 7.00 1.58 -1.53
C SER A 68 7.01 2.21 -2.92
N ALA A 69 6.93 3.54 -3.02
CA ALA A 69 7.03 4.25 -4.29
C ALA A 69 8.42 4.07 -4.93
N LEU A 70 9.49 4.23 -4.15
CA LEU A 70 10.86 4.01 -4.63
C LEU A 70 11.07 2.57 -5.10
N ALA A 71 10.62 1.59 -4.31
CA ALA A 71 10.69 0.18 -4.71
C ALA A 71 9.92 -0.09 -6.00
N GLY A 72 8.71 0.45 -6.14
CA GLY A 72 7.91 0.31 -7.35
C GLY A 72 8.54 0.98 -8.57
N ILE A 73 9.14 2.16 -8.42
CA ILE A 73 9.86 2.84 -9.52
C ILE A 73 11.08 2.03 -9.94
N LEU A 74 11.93 1.62 -8.98
CA LEU A 74 13.13 0.82 -9.26
C LEU A 74 12.77 -0.50 -9.94
N PHE A 75 11.73 -1.18 -9.44
CA PHE A 75 11.24 -2.42 -10.05
C PHE A 75 10.63 -2.19 -11.44
N GLY A 76 9.90 -1.10 -11.62
CA GLY A 76 9.35 -0.70 -12.92
C GLY A 76 10.43 -0.42 -13.95
N LEU A 77 11.52 0.24 -13.55
CA LEU A 77 12.70 0.50 -14.39
C LEU A 77 13.49 -0.77 -14.71
N TRP A 78 13.54 -1.74 -13.80
CA TRP A 78 14.23 -3.02 -14.05
C TRP A 78 13.39 -3.99 -14.90
N SER A 79 12.05 -3.95 -14.80
CA SER A 79 11.13 -4.92 -15.41
C SER A 79 10.44 -4.43 -16.69
N GLY A 80 10.67 -3.17 -17.08
CA GLY A 80 10.26 -2.56 -18.35
C GLY A 80 11.40 -2.55 -19.35
#